data_AF-A0A8J3Z681-F1
#
_entry.id   AF-A0A8J3Z681-F1
#
_cell.length_a   1.000
_cell.length_b   1.000
_cell.length_c   1.000
_cell.angle_alpha   90.00
_cell.angle_beta   90.00
_cell.angle_gamma   90.00
#
_symmetry.space_group_name_H-M   'P 1'
#
loop_
_entity.id
_entity.type
_entity.pdbx_description
1 polymer ?
#
loop_
_entity_poly.entity_id
_entity_poly.type
_entity_poly.pdbx_seq_one_letter_code
_entity_poly.pdbx_strand_id
1 'polypeptide(L)'
;MLILGAFVSAVLSAPATAAVSAPPAAVPVAAVAVPESFETGFGGWVPDTDGLAPAWSIKRSTDQAHDGAYSLRFFTDGRQDDGTTWAERKFAVTPGTTVRVTVTFWLWSEHRADFNNWKVVASAGVRDPEIERDFVQIGLTDQVAGWSPYRMTSTVTADASGTIWVAVGTSVLWESVRQYFVDFVGVEILSVGVS
;
A
#
# COMPACT_ATOMS: atom_id res chain seq x y z
N MET A 1 -81.81 38.93 -9.10
CA MET A 1 -81.00 39.24 -10.30
C MET A 1 -79.61 38.67 -10.05
N LEU A 2 -79.24 37.62 -10.80
CA LEU A 2 -77.92 36.98 -10.82
C LEU A 2 -76.81 38.03 -11.03
N ILE A 3 -75.64 37.88 -10.40
CA ILE A 3 -74.36 37.65 -11.07
C ILE A 3 -73.45 36.81 -10.15
N LEU A 4 -73.06 35.65 -10.66
CA LEU A 4 -72.08 34.70 -10.12
C LEU A 4 -70.68 35.16 -10.56
N GLY A 5 -69.74 35.36 -9.63
CA GLY A 5 -68.34 35.69 -9.94
C GLY A 5 -67.44 34.48 -9.75
N ALA A 6 -66.92 33.91 -10.84
CA ALA A 6 -65.99 32.79 -10.85
C ALA A 6 -64.54 33.27 -10.62
N PHE A 7 -63.80 32.60 -9.73
CA PHE A 7 -62.34 32.74 -9.64
C PHE A 7 -61.66 31.56 -10.35
N VAL A 8 -60.79 31.91 -11.30
CA VAL A 8 -59.95 31.02 -12.11
C VAL A 8 -58.75 30.58 -11.27
N SER A 9 -58.52 29.26 -11.12
CA SER A 9 -57.25 28.71 -10.61
C SER A 9 -56.29 28.51 -11.77
N ALA A 10 -55.17 29.22 -11.77
CA ALA A 10 -54.06 29.00 -12.68
C ALA A 10 -53.17 27.86 -12.13
N VAL A 11 -52.99 26.79 -12.91
CA VAL A 11 -52.03 25.73 -12.61
C VAL A 11 -50.70 26.10 -13.28
N LEU A 12 -49.67 26.41 -12.49
CA LEU A 12 -48.29 26.51 -13.00
C LEU A 12 -47.75 25.09 -13.23
N SER A 13 -47.38 24.80 -14.48
CA SER A 13 -46.66 23.58 -14.85
C SER A 13 -45.15 23.85 -14.76
N ALA A 14 -44.44 23.10 -13.91
CA ALA A 14 -42.98 23.14 -13.85
C ALA A 14 -42.38 22.10 -14.81
N PRO A 15 -41.26 22.40 -15.51
CA PRO A 15 -40.63 21.44 -16.41
C PRO A 15 -39.89 20.36 -15.62
N ALA A 16 -40.05 19.10 -16.03
CA ALA A 16 -39.33 17.97 -15.48
C ALA A 16 -37.88 17.93 -16.02
N THR A 17 -36.90 18.20 -15.17
CA THR A 17 -35.50 17.90 -15.44
C THR A 17 -35.29 16.38 -15.40
N ALA A 18 -35.00 15.78 -16.54
CA ALA A 18 -34.55 14.39 -16.62
C ALA A 18 -33.13 14.28 -16.03
N ALA A 19 -32.98 13.56 -14.93
CA ALA A 19 -31.67 13.21 -14.38
C ALA A 19 -30.98 12.21 -15.32
N VAL A 20 -29.83 12.59 -15.88
CA VAL A 20 -28.92 11.65 -16.53
C VAL A 20 -28.33 10.76 -15.44
N SER A 21 -28.72 9.48 -15.44
CA SER A 21 -28.15 8.48 -14.53
C SER A 21 -26.65 8.35 -14.80
N ALA A 22 -25.83 8.62 -13.80
CA ALA A 22 -24.42 8.22 -13.83
C ALA A 22 -24.34 6.68 -14.00
N PRO A 23 -23.34 6.15 -14.72
CA PRO A 23 -23.12 4.71 -14.78
C PRO A 23 -22.85 4.19 -13.36
N PRO A 24 -23.36 3.00 -13.01
CA PRO A 24 -23.13 2.42 -11.69
C PRO A 24 -21.64 2.28 -11.43
N ALA A 25 -21.18 2.71 -10.26
CA ALA A 25 -19.84 2.45 -9.80
C ALA A 25 -19.58 0.94 -9.86
N ALA A 26 -18.51 0.51 -10.52
CA ALA A 26 -18.13 -0.88 -10.59
C ALA A 26 -17.97 -1.42 -9.16
N VAL A 27 -18.83 -2.36 -8.79
CA VAL A 27 -18.78 -3.02 -7.48
C VAL A 27 -17.49 -3.84 -7.46
N PRO A 28 -16.57 -3.64 -6.50
CA PRO A 28 -15.35 -4.42 -6.43
C PRO A 28 -15.68 -5.90 -6.23
N VAL A 29 -15.28 -6.72 -7.20
CA VAL A 29 -15.48 -8.17 -7.21
C VAL A 29 -14.34 -8.78 -6.38
N ALA A 30 -14.65 -9.11 -5.13
CA ALA A 30 -13.78 -9.70 -4.11
C ALA A 30 -12.54 -8.87 -3.70
N ALA A 31 -12.50 -8.46 -2.43
CA ALA A 31 -11.33 -7.85 -1.80
C ALA A 31 -10.68 -8.88 -0.86
N VAL A 32 -9.45 -9.28 -1.14
CA VAL A 32 -8.62 -9.97 -0.15
C VAL A 32 -7.85 -8.89 0.61
N ALA A 33 -8.19 -8.69 1.88
CA ALA A 33 -7.45 -7.84 2.79
C ALA A 33 -6.68 -8.73 3.78
N VAL A 34 -5.35 -8.77 3.66
CA VAL A 34 -4.49 -9.52 4.60
C VAL A 34 -3.70 -8.51 5.42
N PRO A 35 -4.16 -8.13 6.62
CA PRO A 35 -3.31 -7.44 7.58
C PRO A 35 -2.32 -8.44 8.19
N GLU A 36 -1.08 -8.01 8.33
CA GLU A 36 -0.02 -8.75 9.03
C GLU A 36 0.62 -7.86 10.09
N SER A 37 0.46 -8.23 11.36
CA SER A 37 1.08 -7.58 12.53
C SER A 37 2.22 -8.41 13.14
N PHE A 38 2.63 -9.50 12.49
CA PHE A 38 3.80 -10.31 12.87
C PHE A 38 3.74 -10.97 14.25
N GLU A 39 2.58 -10.99 14.90
CA GLU A 39 2.37 -11.65 16.20
C GLU A 39 2.70 -13.15 16.16
N THR A 40 2.57 -13.78 14.99
CA THR A 40 2.92 -15.19 14.77
C THR A 40 3.89 -15.34 13.59
N GLY A 41 5.18 -15.34 13.91
CA GLY A 41 6.23 -15.55 12.91
C GLY A 41 6.35 -14.36 11.96
N PHE A 42 6.53 -14.62 10.67
CA PHE A 42 6.57 -13.60 9.63
C PHE A 42 5.29 -13.56 8.79
N GLY A 43 4.27 -14.37 9.10
CA GLY A 43 3.04 -14.36 8.31
C GLY A 43 3.20 -14.74 6.84
N GLY A 44 4.25 -15.48 6.48
CA GLY A 44 4.59 -15.80 5.10
C GLY A 44 5.34 -14.69 4.36
N TRP A 45 5.67 -13.58 5.02
CA TRP A 45 6.64 -12.62 4.52
C TRP A 45 8.06 -13.17 4.64
N VAL A 46 8.91 -12.87 3.67
CA VAL A 46 10.29 -13.36 3.59
C VAL A 46 11.22 -12.15 3.52
N PRO A 47 12.24 -12.06 4.39
CA PRO A 47 13.31 -11.08 4.28
C PRO A 47 14.11 -11.23 3.00
N ASP A 48 14.44 -10.11 2.35
CA ASP A 48 15.35 -10.11 1.22
C ASP A 48 16.11 -8.77 1.03
N THR A 49 17.05 -8.77 0.09
CA THR A 49 17.94 -7.64 -0.24
C THR A 49 18.44 -7.70 -1.68
N ASP A 50 18.87 -6.56 -2.21
CA ASP A 50 19.62 -6.49 -3.47
C ASP A 50 21.09 -6.93 -3.33
N GLY A 51 21.52 -7.22 -2.10
CA GLY A 51 22.85 -7.74 -1.78
C GLY A 51 23.96 -6.68 -1.80
N LEU A 52 23.60 -5.40 -1.92
CA LEU A 52 24.56 -4.30 -2.02
C LEU A 52 24.99 -3.75 -0.65
N ALA A 53 24.20 -4.03 0.40
CA ALA A 53 24.57 -3.75 1.78
C ALA A 53 25.53 -4.82 2.36
N PRO A 54 26.72 -4.46 2.89
CA PRO A 54 27.66 -5.38 3.53
C PRO A 54 27.07 -6.13 4.72
N ALA A 55 26.11 -5.51 5.42
CA ALA A 55 25.38 -6.13 6.50
C ALA A 55 23.94 -5.66 6.48
N TRP A 56 23.02 -6.62 6.60
CA TRP A 56 21.60 -6.35 6.72
C TRP A 56 20.92 -7.47 7.52
N SER A 57 19.75 -7.18 8.08
CA SER A 57 18.85 -8.21 8.59
C SER A 57 17.43 -7.68 8.75
N ILE A 58 16.46 -8.55 8.55
CA ILE A 58 15.07 -8.30 8.96
C ILE A 58 14.68 -9.40 9.95
N LYS A 59 14.31 -9.00 11.16
CA LYS A 59 14.02 -9.92 12.27
C LYS A 59 12.77 -9.47 12.98
N ARG A 60 11.97 -10.42 13.46
CA ARG A 60 10.89 -10.12 14.39
C ARG A 60 11.48 -9.55 15.68
N SER A 61 10.93 -8.45 16.19
CA SER A 61 11.38 -7.78 17.41
C SER A 61 10.20 -7.31 18.26
N THR A 62 10.44 -7.15 19.56
CA THR A 62 9.53 -6.52 20.54
C THR A 62 10.00 -5.12 20.94
N ASP A 63 11.07 -4.60 20.33
CA ASP A 63 11.65 -3.30 20.71
C ASP A 63 10.69 -2.13 20.37
N GLN A 64 9.94 -2.27 19.28
CA GLN A 64 8.86 -1.39 18.85
C GLN A 64 7.75 -2.26 18.25
N ALA A 65 6.50 -1.90 18.48
CA ALA A 65 5.33 -2.47 17.80
C ALA A 65 4.30 -1.36 17.58
N HIS A 66 3.61 -1.40 16.44
CA HIS A 66 2.48 -0.52 16.15
C HIS A 66 1.18 -1.20 16.58
N ASP A 67 1.04 -2.50 16.28
CA ASP A 67 -0.05 -3.35 16.72
C ASP A 67 0.52 -4.53 17.52
N GLY A 68 -0.15 -4.92 18.61
CA GLY A 68 0.31 -6.05 19.43
C GLY A 68 1.65 -5.85 20.11
N ALA A 69 2.51 -6.86 20.03
CA ALA A 69 3.79 -6.94 20.75
C ALA A 69 5.00 -7.10 19.81
N TYR A 70 4.80 -7.41 18.54
CA TYR A 70 5.87 -7.66 17.59
C TYR A 70 5.81 -6.74 16.38
N SER A 71 6.97 -6.50 15.78
CA SER A 71 7.10 -5.93 14.44
C SER A 71 8.31 -6.53 13.73
N LEU A 72 8.54 -6.15 12.47
CA LEU A 72 9.79 -6.45 11.77
C LEU A 72 10.79 -5.32 11.98
N ARG A 73 11.93 -5.65 12.58
CA ARG A 73 13.08 -4.77 12.69
C ARG A 73 14.00 -4.93 11.49
N PHE A 74 14.10 -3.87 10.71
CA PHE A 74 14.99 -3.73 9.58
C PHE A 74 16.30 -3.13 10.06
N PHE A 75 17.41 -3.73 9.69
CA PHE A 75 18.76 -3.22 9.91
C PHE A 75 19.52 -3.27 8.59
N THR A 76 20.19 -2.17 8.25
CA THR A 76 21.03 -2.08 7.05
C THR A 76 22.26 -1.22 7.34
N ASP A 77 23.44 -1.73 7.02
CA ASP A 77 24.67 -0.95 6.93
C ASP A 77 24.74 -0.33 5.54
N GLY A 78 24.38 0.94 5.43
CA GLY A 78 24.31 1.70 4.19
C GLY A 78 25.51 2.65 3.99
N ARG A 79 26.65 2.40 4.66
CA ARG A 79 27.83 3.30 4.60
C ARG A 79 28.51 3.39 3.23
N GLN A 80 28.10 2.57 2.27
CA GLN A 80 28.59 2.52 0.89
C GLN A 80 27.59 3.15 -0.11
N ASP A 81 26.65 3.95 0.39
CA ASP A 81 25.60 4.64 -0.40
C ASP A 81 24.65 3.73 -1.18
N ASP A 82 24.63 2.43 -0.85
CA ASP A 82 23.82 1.45 -1.58
C ASP A 82 23.28 0.37 -0.64
N GLY A 83 22.19 -0.27 -1.06
CA GLY A 83 21.53 -1.32 -0.32
C GLY A 83 20.03 -1.10 -0.22
N THR A 84 19.27 -2.07 -0.70
CA THR A 84 17.83 -2.14 -0.56
C THR A 84 17.50 -3.40 0.21
N THR A 85 16.65 -3.27 1.22
CA THR A 85 16.23 -4.39 2.08
C THR A 85 14.73 -4.34 2.23
N TRP A 86 14.06 -5.47 2.02
CA TRP A 86 12.60 -5.56 2.02
C TRP A 86 12.11 -6.85 2.65
N ALA A 87 10.85 -6.84 3.06
CA ALA A 87 10.10 -8.07 3.28
C ALA A 87 9.09 -8.22 2.13
N GLU A 88 8.94 -9.44 1.63
CA GLU A 88 8.04 -9.74 0.51
C GLU A 88 7.17 -10.95 0.73
N ARG A 89 6.05 -11.02 0.01
CA ARG A 89 5.11 -12.13 0.06
C ARG A 89 4.41 -12.34 -1.27
N LYS A 90 4.19 -13.62 -1.60
CA LYS A 90 3.36 -14.07 -2.73
C LYS A 90 1.88 -14.05 -2.37
N PHE A 91 1.06 -13.60 -3.32
CA PHE A 91 -0.40 -13.68 -3.26
C PHE A 91 -0.94 -14.38 -4.49
N ALA A 92 -1.86 -15.32 -4.27
CA ALA A 92 -2.57 -15.98 -5.35
C ALA A 92 -3.69 -15.07 -5.88
N VAL A 93 -3.79 -15.00 -7.20
CA VAL A 93 -4.83 -14.29 -7.96
C VAL A 93 -5.25 -15.16 -9.14
N THR A 94 -6.40 -14.86 -9.74
CA THR A 94 -6.83 -15.60 -10.93
C THR A 94 -5.86 -15.33 -12.10
N PRO A 95 -5.32 -16.37 -12.77
CA PRO A 95 -4.45 -16.18 -13.93
C PRO A 95 -5.10 -15.31 -15.01
N GLY A 96 -4.33 -14.39 -15.61
CA GLY A 96 -4.79 -13.53 -16.70
C GLY A 96 -5.73 -12.39 -16.30
N THR A 97 -6.09 -12.23 -15.01
CA THR A 97 -6.92 -11.09 -14.58
C THR A 97 -6.08 -9.87 -14.23
N THR A 98 -6.66 -8.70 -14.44
CA THR A 98 -6.10 -7.45 -13.96
C THR A 98 -6.65 -7.16 -12.57
N VAL A 99 -5.76 -6.97 -11.61
CA VAL A 99 -6.08 -6.62 -10.23
C VAL A 99 -5.49 -5.26 -9.87
N ARG A 100 -6.18 -4.53 -8.99
CA ARG A 100 -5.62 -3.39 -8.28
C ARG A 100 -5.10 -3.88 -6.94
N VAL A 101 -3.83 -3.64 -6.67
CA VAL A 101 -3.17 -3.98 -5.41
C VAL A 101 -2.92 -2.68 -4.65
N THR A 102 -3.49 -2.56 -3.46
CA THR A 102 -3.12 -1.52 -2.49
C THR A 102 -2.28 -2.14 -1.39
N VAL A 103 -1.13 -1.56 -1.13
CA VAL A 103 -0.24 -1.95 -0.03
C VAL A 103 -0.18 -0.80 0.95
N THR A 104 -0.37 -1.08 2.23
CA THR A 104 -0.20 -0.11 3.33
C THR A 104 0.65 -0.71 4.41
N PHE A 105 1.44 0.10 5.10
CA PHE A 105 2.18 -0.33 6.29
C PHE A 105 2.57 0.86 7.14
N TRP A 106 2.94 0.60 8.37
CA TRP A 106 3.51 1.59 9.27
C TRP A 106 5.01 1.37 9.37
N LEU A 107 5.77 2.46 9.33
CA LEU A 107 7.21 2.45 9.58
C LEU A 107 7.54 3.41 10.72
N TRP A 108 8.29 2.91 11.70
CA TRP A 108 8.76 3.67 12.84
C TRP A 108 10.15 4.24 12.58
N SER A 109 10.32 5.52 12.89
CA SER A 109 11.62 6.19 12.93
C SER A 109 11.94 6.66 14.35
N GLU A 110 13.17 6.46 14.83
CA GLU A 110 13.57 6.85 16.19
C GLU A 110 13.51 8.37 16.39
N HIS A 111 13.87 9.10 15.33
CA HIS A 111 13.94 10.55 15.33
C HIS A 111 13.36 11.11 14.04
N ARG A 112 13.02 12.39 14.08
CA ARG A 112 12.78 13.18 12.88
C ARG A 112 14.09 13.77 12.38
N ALA A 113 14.32 13.74 11.07
CA ALA A 113 15.45 14.39 10.41
C ALA A 113 14.99 15.17 9.17
N ASP A 114 15.55 16.37 8.98
CA ASP A 114 15.30 17.23 7.80
C ASP A 114 16.17 16.87 6.59
N PHE A 115 17.20 16.04 6.80
CA PHE A 115 18.17 15.60 5.81
C PHE A 115 18.66 14.19 6.14
N ASN A 116 19.40 13.58 5.23
CA ASN A 116 19.93 12.21 5.34
C ASN A 116 18.86 11.12 5.53
N ASN A 117 17.64 11.38 5.07
CA ASN A 117 16.54 10.41 5.03
C ASN A 117 16.80 9.36 3.94
N TRP A 118 16.42 8.13 4.22
CA TRP A 118 16.43 7.04 3.23
C TRP A 118 15.10 6.93 2.51
N LYS A 119 15.05 6.15 1.43
CA LYS A 119 13.83 5.90 0.69
C LYS A 119 12.98 4.88 1.44
N VAL A 120 11.69 5.14 1.54
CA VAL A 120 10.69 4.10 1.84
C VAL A 120 10.17 3.59 0.51
N VAL A 121 10.24 2.28 0.30
CA VAL A 121 9.99 1.65 -0.99
C VAL A 121 8.93 0.55 -0.88
N ALA A 122 8.19 0.34 -1.96
CA ALA A 122 7.27 -0.79 -2.09
C ALA A 122 7.20 -1.29 -3.52
N SER A 123 6.78 -2.54 -3.69
CA SER A 123 6.54 -3.15 -5.00
C SER A 123 5.28 -4.02 -4.99
N ALA A 124 4.65 -4.12 -6.16
CA ALA A 124 3.52 -5.00 -6.42
C ALA A 124 3.51 -5.35 -7.91
N GLY A 125 3.79 -6.62 -8.25
CA GLY A 125 3.97 -7.05 -9.64
C GLY A 125 3.96 -8.57 -9.82
N VAL A 126 4.12 -9.03 -11.05
CA VAL A 126 4.17 -10.48 -11.38
C VAL A 126 5.55 -11.09 -11.19
N ARG A 127 6.58 -10.27 -10.95
CA ARG A 127 7.95 -10.72 -10.75
C ARG A 127 8.36 -10.55 -9.31
N ASP A 128 9.20 -11.48 -8.88
CA ASP A 128 10.01 -11.37 -7.67
C ASP A 128 10.85 -10.08 -7.78
N PRO A 129 10.77 -9.14 -6.83
CA PRO A 129 11.66 -7.98 -6.82
C PRO A 129 13.06 -8.41 -6.36
N GLU A 130 14.10 -8.06 -7.11
CA GLU A 130 15.47 -8.53 -6.85
C GLU A 130 16.46 -7.38 -6.65
N ILE A 131 16.10 -6.18 -7.10
CA ILE A 131 16.98 -5.01 -7.13
C ILE A 131 16.17 -3.73 -6.90
N GLU A 132 16.85 -2.66 -6.47
CA GLU A 132 16.21 -1.37 -6.13
C GLU A 132 15.22 -0.87 -7.21
N ARG A 133 15.56 -1.01 -8.50
CA ARG A 133 14.73 -0.54 -9.62
C ARG A 133 13.36 -1.24 -9.74
N ASP A 134 13.18 -2.38 -9.08
CA ASP A 134 11.91 -3.11 -9.07
C ASP A 134 10.90 -2.49 -8.09
N PHE A 135 11.34 -1.50 -7.31
CA PHE A 135 10.54 -0.78 -6.34
C PHE A 135 10.17 0.62 -6.80
N VAL A 136 9.05 1.11 -6.24
CA VAL A 136 8.66 2.51 -6.29
C VAL A 136 9.01 3.15 -4.96
N GLN A 137 9.66 4.32 -4.99
CA GLN A 137 9.79 5.16 -3.81
C GLN A 137 8.44 5.79 -3.46
N ILE A 138 7.93 5.50 -2.27
CA ILE A 138 6.63 5.97 -1.79
C ILE A 138 6.73 6.98 -0.65
N GLY A 139 7.96 7.28 -0.21
CA GLY A 139 8.22 8.27 0.82
C GLY A 139 9.68 8.29 1.25
N LEU A 140 9.93 8.94 2.37
CA LEU A 140 11.25 9.05 3.00
C LEU A 140 11.14 8.63 4.46
N THR A 141 12.19 8.03 5.01
CA THR A 141 12.29 7.73 6.44
C THR A 141 12.44 9.01 7.27
N ASP A 142 12.28 8.92 8.59
CA ASP A 142 12.61 10.00 9.54
C ASP A 142 11.86 11.33 9.29
N GLN A 143 10.76 11.33 8.53
CA GLN A 143 9.93 12.54 8.32
C GLN A 143 9.22 12.97 9.61
N VAL A 144 8.91 11.99 10.47
CA VAL A 144 8.37 12.17 11.82
C VAL A 144 9.07 11.18 12.74
N ALA A 145 9.22 11.56 14.02
CA ALA A 145 9.59 10.59 15.04
C ALA A 145 8.38 9.72 15.39
N GLY A 146 8.59 8.43 15.57
CA GLY A 146 7.53 7.46 15.78
C GLY A 146 6.99 6.85 14.48
N TRP A 147 5.76 6.36 14.54
CA TRP A 147 5.11 5.62 13.47
C TRP A 147 4.53 6.55 12.40
N SER A 148 4.82 6.25 11.13
CA SER A 148 4.25 6.94 9.97
C SER A 148 3.64 5.92 8.99
N PRO A 149 2.45 6.18 8.44
CA PRO A 149 1.82 5.29 7.49
C PRO A 149 2.32 5.56 6.06
N TYR A 150 2.52 4.48 5.30
CA TYR A 150 2.87 4.52 3.88
C TYR A 150 1.85 3.74 3.07
N ARG A 151 1.67 4.15 1.80
CA ARG A 151 0.71 3.54 0.88
C ARG A 151 1.24 3.52 -0.54
N MET A 152 1.01 2.42 -1.22
CA MET A 152 1.20 2.27 -2.66
C MET A 152 -0.05 1.65 -3.28
N THR A 153 -0.42 2.08 -4.49
CA THR A 153 -1.42 1.40 -5.30
C THR A 153 -0.83 1.08 -6.66
N SER A 154 -0.96 -0.16 -7.10
CA SER A 154 -0.53 -0.63 -8.41
C SER A 154 -1.66 -1.37 -9.13
N THR A 155 -1.59 -1.44 -10.46
CA THR A 155 -2.47 -2.29 -11.28
C THR A 155 -1.61 -3.34 -11.94
N VAL A 156 -1.93 -4.61 -11.68
CA VAL A 156 -1.12 -5.76 -12.07
C VAL A 156 -1.99 -6.71 -12.89
N THR A 157 -1.55 -7.08 -14.08
CA THR A 157 -2.17 -8.16 -14.85
C THR A 157 -1.43 -9.45 -14.53
N ALA A 158 -2.11 -10.39 -13.88
CA ALA A 158 -1.54 -11.67 -13.48
C ALA A 158 -1.13 -12.49 -14.71
N ASP A 159 0.01 -13.16 -14.61
CA ASP A 159 0.45 -14.10 -15.65
C ASP A 159 -0.26 -15.46 -15.50
N ALA A 160 0.18 -16.46 -16.28
CA ALA A 160 -0.38 -17.80 -16.25
C ALA A 160 -0.17 -18.52 -14.90
N SER A 161 0.77 -18.07 -14.06
CA SER A 161 1.02 -18.66 -12.74
C SER A 161 -0.05 -18.26 -11.72
N GLY A 162 -0.80 -17.17 -11.97
CA GLY A 162 -1.77 -16.65 -11.00
C GLY A 162 -1.13 -16.19 -9.70
N THR A 163 0.12 -15.72 -9.75
CA THR A 163 0.85 -15.22 -8.57
C THR A 163 1.27 -13.78 -8.79
N ILE A 164 1.13 -12.96 -7.75
CA ILE A 164 1.76 -11.65 -7.67
C ILE A 164 2.63 -11.58 -6.43
N TRP A 165 3.65 -10.76 -6.50
CA TRP A 165 4.56 -10.43 -5.43
C TRP A 165 4.23 -9.04 -4.89
N VAL A 166 4.31 -8.91 -3.57
CA VAL A 166 4.19 -7.63 -2.88
C VAL A 166 5.36 -7.51 -1.92
N ALA A 167 5.99 -6.34 -1.90
CA ALA A 167 7.15 -6.06 -1.07
C ALA A 167 7.08 -4.67 -0.43
N VAL A 168 7.63 -4.54 0.77
CA VAL A 168 7.77 -3.27 1.51
C VAL A 168 9.16 -3.20 2.13
N GLY A 169 9.80 -2.04 2.11
CA GLY A 169 11.16 -1.92 2.62
C GLY A 169 11.73 -0.51 2.61
N THR A 170 13.04 -0.46 2.72
CA THR A 170 13.83 0.77 2.68
C THR A 170 15.01 0.62 1.74
N SER A 171 15.40 1.72 1.10
CA SER A 171 16.61 1.78 0.26
C SER A 171 17.50 2.94 0.70
N VAL A 172 18.81 2.66 0.76
CA VAL A 172 19.84 3.60 1.18
C VAL A 172 19.85 4.81 0.24
N LEU A 173 19.98 6.00 0.82
CA LEU A 173 20.21 7.24 0.07
C LEU A 173 21.43 8.01 0.56
N TRP A 174 21.91 7.70 1.76
CA TRP A 174 23.01 8.41 2.42
C TRP A 174 23.80 7.46 3.32
N GLU A 175 25.13 7.56 3.25
CA GLU A 175 26.13 6.81 4.03
C GLU A 175 25.83 6.80 5.54
N SER A 176 25.06 5.80 5.99
CA SER A 176 24.73 5.64 7.41
C SER A 176 24.37 4.20 7.74
N VAL A 177 24.35 3.86 9.03
CA VAL A 177 23.73 2.63 9.50
C VAL A 177 22.37 3.01 10.05
N ARG A 178 21.32 2.33 9.60
CA ARG A 178 19.95 2.61 10.04
C ARG A 178 19.26 1.36 10.55
N GLN A 179 18.34 1.61 11.46
CA GLN A 179 17.38 0.64 11.95
C GLN A 179 16.00 1.25 11.88
N TYR A 180 15.06 0.51 11.29
CA TYR A 180 13.64 0.89 11.22
C TYR A 180 12.78 -0.28 11.70
N PHE A 181 11.53 0.00 12.03
CA PHE A 181 10.55 -1.04 12.33
C PHE A 181 9.38 -0.90 11.38
N VAL A 182 8.94 -2.01 10.79
CA VAL A 182 7.79 -2.09 9.90
C VAL A 182 6.75 -2.98 10.56
N ASP A 183 5.51 -2.53 10.57
CA ASP A 183 4.41 -3.24 11.19
C ASP A 183 3.06 -2.96 10.49
N PHE A 184 2.08 -3.82 10.77
CA PHE A 184 0.71 -3.73 10.33
C PHE A 184 0.60 -3.57 8.80
N VAL A 185 1.23 -4.50 8.09
CA VAL A 185 1.25 -4.52 6.62
C VAL A 185 -0.10 -5.02 6.11
N GLY A 186 -0.85 -4.15 5.44
CA GLY A 186 -2.10 -4.45 4.79
C GLY A 186 -1.93 -4.60 3.28
N VAL A 187 -2.41 -5.72 2.74
CA VAL A 187 -2.51 -5.93 1.28
C VAL A 187 -3.96 -6.10 0.90
N GLU A 188 -4.47 -5.20 0.07
CA GLU A 188 -5.80 -5.25 -0.53
C GLU A 188 -5.68 -5.57 -2.02
N ILE A 189 -6.32 -6.65 -2.47
CA ILE A 189 -6.34 -7.06 -3.88
C ILE A 189 -7.78 -7.02 -4.39
N LEU A 190 -8.05 -6.18 -5.38
CA LEU A 190 -9.35 -6.00 -6.01
C LEU A 190 -9.31 -6.40 -7.48
N SER A 191 -10.21 -7.27 -7.92
CA SER A 191 -10.36 -7.53 -9.37
C SER A 191 -10.88 -6.29 -10.07
N VAL A 192 -10.20 -5.87 -11.14
CA VAL A 192 -10.71 -4.82 -12.02
C VAL A 192 -11.61 -5.53 -13.04
N GLY A 193 -12.93 -5.38 -12.90
CA GLY A 193 -13.87 -5.95 -13.85
C GLY A 193 -13.54 -5.51 -15.27
N VAL A 194 -13.46 -6.47 -16.20
CA VAL A 194 -13.52 -6.17 -17.63
C VAL A 194 -14.98 -5.83 -17.95
N SER A 195 -15.23 -4.59 -18.31
CA SER A 195 -16.51 -4.14 -18.87
C SER A 195 -16.77 -4.76 -20.22
#